data_AF-A9WV72-F1
#
_entry.id   AF-A9WV72-F1
#
_cell.length_a   1.000
_cell.length_b   1.000
_cell.length_c   1.000
_cell.angle_alpha   90.00
_cell.angle_beta   90.00
_cell.angle_gamma   90.00
#
_symmetry.space_group_name_H-M   'P 1'
#
loop_
_entity.id
_entity.type
_entity.pdbx_description
1 polymer ?
#
loop_
_entity_poly.entity_id
_entity_poly.type
_entity_poly.pdbx_seq_one_letter_code
_entity_poly.pdbx_strand_id
1 'polypeptide(L)'
;MTCWQSEGINSFLDVFERQHMKSKIGVALVAIWALVGLSGLGISPAQALTPSWSFGAGLGNRQIFVGQQKNSDGLITYCTDYELLAPNYAGNYRPAQAGGFIRNDGSALSAAENGALSYLLYRWGASPENETAAAVQLSIWALSSSGRAWGSPGMAEILNKAKLPDSVVSLGKSLTEMSLKYAGPYRISVDVGGKVAATIGVLSGQNTLVPGLAVAASVSGDLKLSDPDSTGKTSWVSEEQPRSFGIQRTGLGQGSLTAVIDKAP
;
A
#
# COMPACT_ATOMS: atom_id res chain seq x y z
N MET A 1 10.07 19.31 2.69
CA MET A 1 10.49 18.50 3.84
C MET A 1 9.37 17.54 4.15
N THR A 2 9.54 16.27 3.83
CA THR A 2 8.43 15.31 3.74
C THR A 2 8.89 13.96 4.27
N CYS A 3 8.60 13.69 5.53
CA CYS A 3 8.47 12.32 6.00
C CYS A 3 7.13 11.82 5.47
N TRP A 4 7.14 10.64 4.85
CA TRP A 4 5.98 10.16 4.11
C TRP A 4 5.06 9.36 5.02
N GLN A 5 3.83 9.82 5.13
CA GLN A 5 2.78 9.13 5.87
C GLN A 5 2.27 7.97 5.01
N SER A 6 2.48 6.73 5.46
CA SER A 6 1.68 5.60 4.99
C SER A 6 0.32 5.77 5.66
N GLU A 7 -0.66 6.30 4.92
CA GLU A 7 -2.06 6.20 5.36
C GLU A 7 -2.39 4.72 5.53
N GLY A 8 -2.62 4.34 6.78
CA GLY A 8 -2.77 2.95 7.17
C GLY A 8 -3.89 2.28 6.39
N ILE A 9 -3.58 1.10 5.85
CA ILE A 9 -4.48 0.13 5.21
C ILE A 9 -5.71 -0.23 6.10
N ASN A 10 -5.69 0.16 7.38
CA ASN A 10 -6.69 -0.17 8.40
C ASN A 10 -7.91 0.76 8.44
N SER A 11 -7.88 1.97 7.86
CA SER A 11 -8.99 2.93 8.00
C SER A 11 -10.17 2.70 7.05
N PHE A 12 -10.04 1.84 6.04
CA PHE A 12 -11.09 1.60 5.04
C PHE A 12 -11.99 0.38 5.32
N LEU A 13 -11.62 -0.48 6.28
CA LEU A 13 -12.47 -1.62 6.68
C LEU A 13 -13.68 -1.17 7.52
N ASP A 14 -13.58 -0.07 8.27
CA ASP A 14 -14.69 0.43 9.10
C ASP A 14 -15.80 1.17 8.32
N VAL A 15 -15.52 1.57 7.06
CA VAL A 15 -16.49 2.33 6.25
C VAL A 15 -17.32 1.44 5.33
N PHE A 16 -16.84 0.25 4.98
CA PHE A 16 -17.54 -0.64 4.03
C PHE A 16 -18.56 -1.58 4.66
N GLU A 17 -18.55 -1.76 5.99
CA GLU A 17 -19.47 -2.68 6.69
C GLU A 17 -20.81 -2.03 7.12
N ARG A 18 -21.04 -0.75 6.80
CA ARG A 18 -22.28 -0.02 7.17
C ARG A 18 -23.23 0.36 6.03
N GLN A 19 -23.07 -0.15 4.81
CA GLN A 19 -23.88 0.33 3.67
C GLN A 19 -24.86 -0.68 3.05
N HIS A 20 -25.05 -1.88 3.62
CA HIS A 20 -26.07 -2.82 3.13
C HIS A 20 -27.12 -3.19 4.17
N MET A 21 -27.98 -2.22 4.52
CA MET A 21 -29.34 -2.53 4.98
C MET A 21 -30.38 -1.57 4.38
N LYS A 22 -31.05 -2.11 3.34
CA LYS A 22 -32.47 -1.97 3.00
C LYS A 22 -33.21 -0.76 3.60
N SER A 23 -33.73 0.13 2.76
CA SER A 23 -35.20 0.29 2.62
C SER A 23 -35.56 1.20 1.44
N LYS A 24 -36.63 0.81 0.77
CA LYS A 24 -37.25 1.48 -0.37
C LYS A 24 -38.16 2.62 0.12
N ILE A 25 -38.27 3.66 -0.71
CA ILE A 25 -39.49 4.42 -1.06
C ILE A 25 -40.31 4.98 0.12
N GLY A 26 -40.40 6.31 0.21
CA GLY A 26 -41.53 6.93 0.92
C GLY A 26 -41.41 8.42 1.24
N VAL A 27 -42.08 9.23 0.43
CA VAL A 27 -42.72 10.52 0.80
C VAL A 27 -41.82 11.76 0.93
N ALA A 28 -41.76 12.50 -0.17
CA ALA A 28 -41.55 13.94 -0.20
C ALA A 28 -42.77 14.67 0.38
N LEU A 29 -42.59 15.49 1.45
CA LEU A 29 -43.37 16.70 1.80
C LEU A 29 -43.13 17.18 3.26
N VAL A 30 -41.89 17.47 3.69
CA VAL A 30 -41.62 18.25 4.92
C VAL A 30 -40.32 19.07 4.77
N ALA A 31 -40.18 19.82 3.67
CA ALA A 31 -38.89 20.43 3.28
C ALA A 31 -38.75 21.95 3.56
N ILE A 32 -39.70 22.63 4.20
CA ILE A 32 -39.68 24.11 4.24
C ILE A 32 -39.64 24.73 5.65
N TRP A 33 -39.90 23.98 6.74
CA TRP A 33 -39.91 24.55 8.11
C TRP A 33 -38.67 24.22 8.99
N ALA A 34 -37.70 23.46 8.48
CA ALA A 34 -36.47 23.12 9.22
C ALA A 34 -35.26 24.03 8.89
N LEU A 35 -35.48 25.15 8.18
CA LEU A 35 -34.40 25.98 7.61
C LEU A 35 -34.02 27.24 8.41
N VAL A 36 -34.64 27.51 9.57
CA VAL A 36 -34.38 28.74 10.37
C VAL A 36 -33.81 28.45 11.77
N GLY A 37 -33.67 27.19 12.19
CA GLY A 37 -33.22 26.82 13.55
C GLY A 37 -31.73 26.46 13.71
N LEU A 38 -30.91 26.49 12.65
CA LEU A 38 -29.56 25.89 12.64
C LEU A 38 -28.40 26.90 12.66
N SER A 39 -28.66 28.18 12.95
CA SER A 39 -27.63 29.23 12.97
C SER A 39 -26.70 29.21 14.21
N GLY A 40 -26.87 28.25 15.12
CA GLY A 40 -26.19 28.20 16.42
C GLY A 40 -25.19 27.06 16.63
N LEU A 41 -25.00 26.17 15.65
CA LEU A 41 -23.95 25.16 15.74
C LEU A 41 -22.64 25.82 15.32
N GLY A 42 -21.96 26.43 16.30
CA GLY A 42 -20.55 26.77 16.17
C GLY A 42 -19.79 25.53 15.73
N ILE A 43 -19.41 25.50 14.46
CA ILE A 43 -18.48 24.52 13.92
C ILE A 43 -17.19 24.78 14.70
N SER A 44 -16.92 23.96 15.71
CA SER A 44 -15.61 23.96 16.34
C SER A 44 -14.62 23.71 15.22
N PRO A 45 -13.63 24.59 14.97
CA PRO A 45 -12.61 24.28 13.99
C PRO A 45 -12.00 22.94 14.41
N ALA A 46 -11.93 22.00 13.47
CA ALA A 46 -11.26 20.74 13.70
C ALA A 46 -9.87 21.07 14.22
N GLN A 47 -9.64 20.84 15.52
CA GLN A 47 -8.33 21.03 16.11
C GLN A 47 -7.42 20.07 15.36
N ALA A 48 -6.43 20.61 14.66
CA ALA A 48 -5.38 19.80 14.08
C ALA A 48 -4.73 19.05 15.23
N LEU A 49 -5.09 17.76 15.38
CA LEU A 49 -4.33 16.82 16.20
C LEU A 49 -2.89 16.97 15.70
N THR A 50 -2.02 17.56 16.51
CA THR A 50 -0.58 17.52 16.27
C THR A 50 -0.20 16.11 16.63
N PRO A 51 -0.05 15.19 15.65
CA PRO A 51 0.13 13.80 15.99
C PRO A 51 1.52 13.71 16.62
N SER A 52 1.57 13.41 17.91
CA SER A 52 2.86 13.19 18.57
C SER A 52 3.46 11.93 17.97
N TRP A 53 4.52 12.10 17.17
CA TRP A 53 5.24 10.99 16.55
C TRP A 53 6.18 10.36 17.57
N SER A 54 6.26 9.03 17.56
CA SER A 54 7.11 8.22 18.43
C SER A 54 7.85 7.16 17.62
N PHE A 55 8.91 6.57 18.18
CA PHE A 55 9.58 5.44 17.56
C PHE A 55 8.62 4.23 17.50
N GLY A 56 8.50 3.64 16.31
CA GLY A 56 7.81 2.38 16.09
C GLY A 56 8.80 1.20 16.07
N ALA A 57 8.53 0.23 15.19
CA ALA A 57 9.44 -0.89 14.96
C ALA A 57 10.74 -0.43 14.27
N GLY A 58 11.87 -0.94 14.72
CA GLY A 58 13.17 -0.59 14.18
C GLY A 58 14.33 -0.97 15.08
N LEU A 59 15.54 -0.64 14.65
CA LEU A 59 16.78 -0.91 15.39
C LEU A 59 17.53 0.38 15.70
N GLY A 60 18.36 0.33 16.75
CA GLY A 60 19.21 1.44 17.16
C GLY A 60 18.75 2.13 18.44
N ASN A 61 19.15 3.38 18.61
CA ASN A 61 18.88 4.17 19.81
C ASN A 61 18.37 5.58 19.45
N ARG A 62 18.19 6.45 20.44
CA ARG A 62 17.67 7.81 20.22
C ARG A 62 18.55 8.70 19.32
N GLN A 63 19.83 8.37 19.18
CA GLN A 63 20.79 9.13 18.37
C GLN A 63 20.85 8.61 16.93
N ILE A 64 20.72 7.29 16.75
CA ILE A 64 20.73 6.62 15.45
C ILE A 64 19.66 5.54 15.48
N PHE A 65 18.46 5.88 15.01
CA PHE A 65 17.34 4.96 14.87
C PHE A 65 17.10 4.67 13.39
N VAL A 66 17.02 3.39 13.04
CA VAL A 66 16.75 2.89 11.69
C VAL A 66 15.46 2.07 11.75
N GLY A 67 14.36 2.68 11.33
CA GLY A 67 13.06 2.05 11.33
C GLY A 67 11.94 3.05 11.16
N GLN A 68 10.74 2.64 11.54
CA GLN A 68 9.52 3.40 11.33
C GLN A 68 9.19 4.30 12.52
N GLN A 69 8.48 5.39 12.26
CA GLN A 69 7.82 6.19 13.29
C GLN A 69 6.32 5.98 13.23
N LYS A 70 5.67 6.14 14.39
CA LYS A 70 4.24 5.91 14.56
C LYS A 70 3.60 7.04 15.35
N ASN A 71 2.43 7.48 14.92
CA ASN A 71 1.63 8.46 15.68
C ASN A 71 0.54 7.78 16.54
N SER A 72 -0.22 8.58 17.28
CA SER A 72 -1.32 8.10 18.14
C SER A 72 -2.43 7.36 17.39
N ASP A 73 -2.64 7.70 16.11
CA ASP A 73 -3.67 7.09 15.26
C ASP A 73 -3.20 5.79 14.60
N GLY A 74 -1.97 5.38 14.90
CA GLY A 74 -1.34 4.19 14.35
C GLY A 74 -0.81 4.35 12.94
N LEU A 75 -0.75 5.58 12.41
CA LEU A 75 -0.12 5.88 11.13
C LEU A 75 1.39 5.66 11.23
N ILE A 76 1.94 5.05 10.18
CA ILE A 76 3.35 4.69 10.08
C ILE A 76 4.02 5.62 9.07
N THR A 77 5.24 6.07 9.40
CA THR A 77 6.07 6.86 8.48
C THR A 77 7.51 6.39 8.52
N TYR A 78 8.21 6.59 7.41
CA TYR A 78 9.64 6.37 7.28
C TYR A 78 10.32 7.67 6.84
N CYS A 79 11.59 7.81 7.21
CA CYS A 79 12.37 8.95 6.77
C CYS A 79 12.90 8.72 5.35
N THR A 80 12.66 9.63 4.42
CA THR A 80 13.22 9.53 3.06
C THR A 80 14.62 10.13 2.96
N ASP A 81 15.04 10.92 3.95
CA ASP A 81 16.34 11.55 4.04
C ASP A 81 17.02 11.26 5.39
N TYR A 82 18.17 10.60 5.34
CA TYR A 82 18.95 10.31 6.54
C TYR A 82 19.55 11.56 7.21
N GLU A 83 19.79 12.64 6.46
CA GLU A 83 20.39 13.88 7.01
C GLU A 83 19.39 14.76 7.76
N LEU A 84 18.09 14.52 7.61
CA LEU A 84 17.07 15.35 8.22
C LEU A 84 16.64 14.81 9.58
N LEU A 85 16.31 15.74 10.48
CA LEU A 85 15.74 15.43 11.78
C LEU A 85 14.41 14.72 11.60
N ALA A 86 14.18 13.67 12.39
CA ALA A 86 12.90 12.99 12.45
C ALA A 86 11.73 13.90 12.88
N PRO A 87 10.47 13.56 12.52
CA PRO A 87 9.25 14.28 12.91
C PRO A 87 9.14 14.72 14.36
N ASN A 88 9.60 13.90 15.30
CA ASN A 88 9.58 14.23 16.73
C ASN A 88 10.58 15.33 17.13
N TYR A 89 11.53 15.70 16.26
CA TYR A 89 12.55 16.71 16.51
C TYR A 89 12.47 17.91 15.57
N ALA A 90 11.66 17.87 14.50
CA ALA A 90 11.50 19.01 13.59
C ALA A 90 10.15 19.69 13.77
N GLY A 91 10.16 21.00 14.02
CA GLY A 91 8.94 21.78 14.29
C GLY A 91 8.08 22.15 13.06
N ASN A 92 8.52 21.84 11.83
CA ASN A 92 7.96 22.42 10.59
C ASN A 92 7.67 21.40 9.49
N TYR A 93 7.21 20.19 9.83
CA TYR A 93 6.78 19.24 8.80
C TYR A 93 5.54 19.75 8.08
N ARG A 94 5.58 19.70 6.75
CA ARG A 94 4.38 19.93 5.95
C ARG A 94 3.48 18.70 6.05
N PRO A 95 2.15 18.88 6.01
CA PRO A 95 1.23 17.76 5.88
C PRO A 95 1.63 16.88 4.68
N ALA A 96 1.42 15.57 4.82
CA ALA A 96 1.61 14.64 3.71
C ALA A 96 0.76 15.09 2.51
N GLN A 97 1.33 14.96 1.32
CA GLN A 97 0.64 15.27 0.07
C GLN A 97 0.48 13.98 -0.71
N ALA A 98 -0.73 13.72 -1.22
CA ALA A 98 -0.92 12.63 -2.17
C ALA A 98 -0.09 12.89 -3.44
N GLY A 99 0.55 11.86 -3.99
CA GLY A 99 1.36 11.97 -5.19
C GLY A 99 2.61 11.10 -5.17
N GLY A 100 3.53 11.37 -6.09
CA GLY A 100 4.82 10.68 -6.14
C GLY A 100 5.76 11.13 -5.03
N PHE A 101 6.68 10.24 -4.67
CA PHE A 101 7.79 10.51 -3.79
C PHE A 101 8.76 11.51 -4.43
N ILE A 102 9.27 12.42 -3.60
CA ILE A 102 10.26 13.42 -3.96
C ILE A 102 11.52 13.08 -3.17
N ARG A 103 12.67 13.09 -3.85
CA ARG A 103 13.98 12.93 -3.22
C ARG A 103 14.28 14.07 -2.26
N ASN A 104 15.29 13.86 -1.44
CA ASN A 104 15.76 14.89 -0.52
C ASN A 104 16.29 16.15 -1.21
N ASP A 105 16.87 16.01 -2.40
CA ASP A 105 17.33 17.14 -3.24
C ASP A 105 16.19 17.90 -3.94
N GLY A 106 14.93 17.52 -3.70
CA GLY A 106 13.74 18.13 -4.30
C GLY A 106 13.41 17.60 -5.69
N SER A 107 14.21 16.71 -6.27
CA SER A 107 13.89 16.06 -7.53
C SER A 107 12.77 15.02 -7.35
N ALA A 108 11.87 14.94 -8.33
CA ALA A 108 10.90 13.85 -8.35
C ALA A 108 11.61 12.52 -8.64
N LEU A 109 11.14 11.44 -8.01
CA LEU A 109 11.52 10.09 -8.44
C LEU A 109 10.95 9.78 -9.82
N SER A 110 11.65 8.94 -10.57
CA SER A 110 11.10 8.38 -11.81
C SER A 110 9.85 7.53 -11.51
N ALA A 111 9.04 7.25 -12.53
CA ALA A 111 7.86 6.39 -12.36
C ALA A 111 8.23 4.98 -11.84
N ALA A 112 9.36 4.44 -12.29
CA ALA A 112 9.85 3.13 -11.85
C ALA A 112 10.28 3.14 -10.37
N GLU A 113 11.00 4.18 -9.93
CA GLU A 113 11.42 4.33 -8.53
C GLU A 113 10.22 4.57 -7.60
N ASN A 114 9.26 5.39 -8.04
CA ASN A 114 8.00 5.56 -7.33
C ASN A 114 7.26 4.23 -7.18
N GLY A 115 7.13 3.46 -8.27
CA GLY A 115 6.50 2.14 -8.24
C GLY A 115 7.20 1.17 -7.28
N ALA A 116 8.54 1.20 -7.24
CA ALA A 116 9.33 0.38 -6.33
C ALA A 116 9.11 0.76 -4.86
N LEU A 117 9.10 2.05 -4.53
CA LEU A 117 8.78 2.52 -3.17
C LEU A 117 7.35 2.19 -2.76
N SER A 118 6.38 2.39 -3.64
CA SER A 118 4.99 2.00 -3.38
C SER A 118 4.90 0.51 -3.09
N TYR A 119 5.50 -0.34 -3.93
CA TYR A 119 5.52 -1.79 -3.72
C TYR A 119 6.17 -2.17 -2.39
N LEU A 120 7.32 -1.57 -2.07
CA LEU A 120 8.04 -1.78 -0.81
C LEU A 120 7.13 -1.49 0.40
N LEU A 121 6.50 -0.32 0.41
CA LEU A 121 5.66 0.14 1.52
C LEU A 121 4.37 -0.66 1.64
N TYR A 122 3.76 -1.04 0.51
CA TYR A 122 2.57 -1.88 0.50
C TYR A 122 2.86 -3.27 1.09
N ARG A 123 3.99 -3.89 0.73
CA ARG A 123 4.33 -5.26 1.16
C ARG A 123 4.88 -5.33 2.59
N TRP A 124 5.70 -4.36 2.98
CA TRP A 124 6.47 -4.44 4.24
C TRP A 124 6.42 -3.18 5.10
N GLY A 125 5.84 -2.08 4.60
CA GLY A 125 5.85 -0.79 5.29
C GLY A 125 5.15 -0.79 6.64
N ALA A 126 4.16 -1.67 6.85
CA ALA A 126 3.46 -1.79 8.12
C ALA A 126 3.97 -2.92 9.04
N SER A 127 5.16 -3.47 8.76
CA SER A 127 5.71 -4.58 9.55
C SER A 127 5.88 -4.21 11.03
N PRO A 128 5.42 -5.06 11.97
CA PRO A 128 5.69 -4.88 13.39
C PRO A 128 7.09 -5.36 13.79
N GLU A 129 7.74 -6.18 12.95
CA GLU A 129 9.05 -6.75 13.21
C GLU A 129 10.16 -5.71 13.07
N ASN A 130 10.99 -5.55 14.10
CA ASN A 130 12.05 -4.54 14.17
C ASN A 130 13.07 -4.67 13.03
N GLU A 131 13.50 -5.88 12.72
CA GLU A 131 14.48 -6.14 11.66
C GLU A 131 13.92 -5.81 10.28
N THR A 132 12.67 -6.19 10.02
CA THR A 132 11.98 -5.89 8.75
C THR A 132 11.76 -4.38 8.61
N ALA A 133 11.30 -3.68 9.65
CA ALA A 133 11.11 -2.23 9.59
C ALA A 133 12.45 -1.49 9.37
N ALA A 134 13.53 -1.93 9.99
CA ALA A 134 14.88 -1.40 9.73
C ALA A 134 15.33 -1.66 8.28
N ALA A 135 15.10 -2.86 7.75
CA ALA A 135 15.40 -3.21 6.36
C ALA A 135 14.57 -2.38 5.35
N VAL A 136 13.30 -2.11 5.65
CA VAL A 136 12.44 -1.20 4.86
C VAL A 136 13.02 0.21 4.88
N GLN A 137 13.41 0.73 6.05
CA GLN A 137 14.02 2.06 6.16
C GLN A 137 15.32 2.18 5.34
N LEU A 138 16.19 1.17 5.36
CA LEU A 138 17.39 1.13 4.51
C LEU A 138 17.04 1.13 3.01
N SER A 139 16.05 0.33 2.63
CA SER A 139 15.58 0.23 1.24
C SER A 139 15.01 1.56 0.74
N ILE A 140 14.27 2.27 1.59
CA ILE A 140 13.77 3.61 1.30
C ILE A 140 14.94 4.56 1.03
N TRP A 141 15.95 4.62 1.90
CA TRP A 141 17.11 5.47 1.66
C TRP A 141 17.86 5.10 0.37
N ALA A 142 17.99 3.80 0.07
CA ALA A 142 18.61 3.33 -1.15
C ALA A 142 17.86 3.77 -2.43
N LEU A 143 16.53 3.86 -2.36
CA LEU A 143 15.67 4.23 -3.49
C LEU A 143 15.40 5.74 -3.59
N SER A 144 15.32 6.45 -2.46
CA SER A 144 14.83 7.83 -2.40
C SER A 144 15.88 8.88 -2.08
N SER A 145 16.99 8.49 -1.45
CA SER A 145 17.97 9.48 -0.99
C SER A 145 19.16 9.59 -1.93
N SER A 146 19.43 10.83 -2.35
CA SER A 146 20.56 11.14 -3.23
C SER A 146 21.88 10.69 -2.60
N GLY A 147 22.74 10.03 -3.39
CA GLY A 147 24.04 9.52 -2.92
C GLY A 147 23.99 8.32 -1.98
N ARG A 148 22.83 7.70 -1.74
CA ARG A 148 22.66 6.59 -0.77
C ARG A 148 22.18 5.27 -1.37
N ALA A 149 22.30 5.10 -2.68
CA ALA A 149 22.08 3.80 -3.32
C ALA A 149 22.98 2.72 -2.71
N TRP A 150 22.57 1.45 -2.82
CA TRP A 150 23.39 0.33 -2.35
C TRP A 150 24.80 0.36 -2.99
N GLY A 151 25.83 0.22 -2.15
CA GLY A 151 27.24 0.31 -2.58
C GLY A 151 27.81 1.72 -2.68
N SER A 152 27.00 2.76 -2.47
CA SER A 152 27.51 4.14 -2.43
C SER A 152 28.29 4.43 -1.14
N PRO A 153 29.18 5.44 -1.16
CA PRO A 153 29.85 5.92 0.06
C PRO A 153 28.86 6.37 1.14
N GLY A 154 27.76 7.04 0.75
CA GLY A 154 26.74 7.52 1.69
C GLY A 154 25.98 6.38 2.40
N MET A 155 25.66 5.29 1.68
CA MET A 155 25.06 4.12 2.32
C MET A 155 26.07 3.41 3.22
N ALA A 156 27.33 3.28 2.81
CA ALA A 156 28.38 2.69 3.65
C ALA A 156 28.57 3.45 4.97
N GLU A 157 28.51 4.78 4.94
CA GLU A 157 28.55 5.62 6.15
C GLU A 157 27.39 5.32 7.11
N ILE A 158 26.17 5.21 6.60
CA ILE A 158 24.97 4.86 7.39
C ILE A 158 25.17 3.51 8.06
N LEU A 159 25.58 2.50 7.30
CA LEU A 159 25.78 1.15 7.81
C LEU A 159 26.87 1.10 8.90
N ASN A 160 27.98 1.80 8.68
CA ASN A 160 29.08 1.90 9.65
C ASN A 160 28.66 2.59 10.95
N LYS A 161 27.85 3.66 10.86
CA LYS A 161 27.34 4.41 12.02
C LYS A 161 26.28 3.63 12.79
N ALA A 162 25.33 3.03 12.09
CA ALA A 162 24.19 2.34 12.70
C ALA A 162 24.57 0.95 13.27
N LYS A 163 25.67 0.35 12.79
CA LYS A 163 26.14 -0.99 13.23
C LYS A 163 25.03 -2.03 13.21
N LEU A 164 24.26 -2.05 12.12
CA LEU A 164 23.13 -2.96 11.97
C LEU A 164 23.63 -4.40 11.75
N PRO A 165 22.85 -5.42 12.16
CA PRO A 165 23.16 -6.81 11.83
C PRO A 165 23.23 -7.05 10.32
N ASP A 166 24.17 -7.89 9.86
CA ASP A 166 24.33 -8.22 8.44
C ASP A 166 23.06 -8.83 7.82
N SER A 167 22.25 -9.53 8.62
CA SER A 167 20.95 -10.07 8.21
C SER A 167 19.98 -8.98 7.77
N VAL A 168 19.93 -7.86 8.50
CA VAL A 168 19.06 -6.70 8.21
C VAL A 168 19.53 -5.99 6.94
N VAL A 169 20.84 -5.83 6.77
CA VAL A 169 21.41 -5.22 5.55
C VAL A 169 21.12 -6.08 4.32
N SER A 170 21.28 -7.40 4.45
CA SER A 170 21.00 -8.37 3.38
C SER A 170 19.51 -8.39 3.04
N LEU A 171 18.64 -8.36 4.06
CA LEU A 171 17.20 -8.23 3.88
C LEU A 171 16.86 -6.93 3.15
N GLY A 172 17.41 -5.78 3.55
CA GLY A 172 17.15 -4.49 2.88
C GLY A 172 17.53 -4.50 1.39
N LYS A 173 18.68 -5.10 1.03
CA LYS A 173 19.06 -5.29 -0.37
C LYS A 173 18.03 -6.14 -1.12
N SER A 174 17.64 -7.27 -0.54
CA SER A 174 16.64 -8.16 -1.12
C SER A 174 15.28 -7.48 -1.30
N LEU A 175 14.81 -6.71 -0.31
CA LEU A 175 13.57 -5.94 -0.42
C LEU A 175 13.65 -4.91 -1.56
N THR A 176 14.79 -4.21 -1.68
CA THR A 176 15.02 -3.24 -2.76
C THR A 176 14.97 -3.90 -4.14
N GLU A 177 15.66 -5.05 -4.29
CA GLU A 177 15.67 -5.82 -5.54
C GLU A 177 14.28 -6.34 -5.91
N MET A 178 13.54 -6.90 -4.94
CA MET A 178 12.17 -7.35 -5.14
C MET A 178 11.26 -6.19 -5.56
N SER A 179 11.38 -5.03 -4.91
CA SER A 179 10.60 -3.85 -5.26
C SER A 179 10.88 -3.35 -6.67
N LEU A 180 12.15 -3.30 -7.09
CA LEU A 180 12.51 -2.93 -8.46
C LEU A 180 12.01 -3.95 -9.49
N LYS A 181 12.04 -5.24 -9.14
CA LYS A 181 11.60 -6.32 -10.03
C LYS A 181 10.07 -6.38 -10.20
N TYR A 182 9.34 -6.17 -9.11
CA TYR A 182 7.91 -6.43 -9.04
C TYR A 182 7.04 -5.17 -9.03
N ALA A 183 7.62 -3.97 -9.10
CA ALA A 183 6.85 -2.73 -9.22
C ALA A 183 5.95 -2.69 -10.46
N GLY A 184 4.84 -1.95 -10.31
CA GLY A 184 3.89 -1.66 -11.40
C GLY A 184 4.45 -0.73 -12.49
N PRO A 185 3.67 -0.46 -13.56
CA PRO A 185 2.24 -0.71 -13.68
C PRO A 185 1.88 -2.19 -13.83
N TYR A 186 0.82 -2.63 -13.16
CA TYR A 186 0.37 -4.02 -13.19
C TYR A 186 -0.62 -4.28 -14.33
N ARG A 187 -0.61 -5.51 -14.83
CA ARG A 187 -1.59 -6.02 -15.79
C ARG A 187 -2.10 -7.37 -15.34
N ILE A 188 -3.35 -7.68 -15.63
CA ILE A 188 -3.90 -9.02 -15.44
C ILE A 188 -3.79 -9.76 -16.77
N SER A 189 -3.13 -10.92 -16.75
CA SER A 189 -3.17 -11.88 -17.84
C SER A 189 -4.26 -12.90 -17.54
N VAL A 190 -5.17 -13.09 -18.50
CA VAL A 190 -6.24 -14.08 -18.43
C VAL A 190 -6.11 -14.97 -19.66
N ASP A 191 -5.85 -16.26 -19.44
CA ASP A 191 -5.89 -17.28 -20.47
C ASP A 191 -7.08 -18.21 -20.20
N VAL A 192 -7.94 -18.40 -21.20
CA VAL A 192 -9.10 -19.29 -21.08
C VAL A 192 -8.77 -20.57 -21.86
N GLY A 193 -8.17 -21.53 -21.16
CA GLY A 193 -7.74 -22.82 -21.68
C GLY A 193 -8.92 -23.72 -22.03
N GLY A 194 -9.55 -23.47 -23.17
CA GLY A 194 -10.73 -24.21 -23.63
C GLY A 194 -12.01 -23.85 -22.87
N LYS A 195 -12.98 -24.78 -22.77
CA LYS A 195 -14.32 -24.48 -22.23
C LYS A 195 -14.43 -24.56 -20.69
N VAL A 196 -13.40 -25.02 -19.98
CA VAL A 196 -13.55 -25.48 -18.59
C VAL A 196 -12.54 -24.90 -17.60
N ALA A 197 -11.55 -24.12 -18.04
CA ALA A 197 -10.57 -23.53 -17.15
C ALA A 197 -10.17 -22.13 -17.60
N ALA A 198 -9.94 -21.24 -16.63
CA ALA A 198 -9.22 -20.00 -16.85
C ALA A 198 -8.02 -19.93 -15.93
N THR A 199 -6.95 -19.35 -16.44
CA THR A 199 -5.70 -19.14 -15.75
C THR A 199 -5.48 -17.64 -15.65
N ILE A 200 -5.32 -17.14 -14.43
CA ILE A 200 -5.20 -15.71 -14.14
C ILE A 200 -3.86 -15.46 -13.47
N GLY A 201 -3.04 -14.60 -14.06
CA GLY A 201 -1.78 -14.13 -13.52
C GLY A 201 -1.73 -12.60 -13.41
N VAL A 202 -0.98 -12.08 -12.45
CA VAL A 202 -0.70 -10.63 -12.37
C VAL A 202 0.72 -10.41 -12.86
N LEU A 203 0.88 -9.53 -13.84
CA LEU A 203 2.14 -9.19 -14.48
C LEU A 203 2.60 -7.79 -14.09
N SER A 204 3.91 -7.60 -13.93
CA SER A 204 4.55 -6.28 -13.82
C SER A 204 4.60 -5.59 -15.18
N GLY A 205 5.11 -4.35 -15.20
CA GLY A 205 5.34 -3.61 -16.44
C GLY A 205 6.34 -4.30 -17.39
N GLN A 206 7.16 -5.22 -16.87
CA GLN A 206 8.15 -6.02 -17.59
C GLN A 206 7.63 -7.42 -17.93
N ASN A 207 6.32 -7.66 -17.87
CA ASN A 207 5.69 -8.97 -18.14
C ASN A 207 6.20 -10.12 -17.25
N THR A 208 6.62 -9.82 -16.03
CA THR A 208 7.01 -10.83 -15.03
C THR A 208 5.85 -11.08 -14.07
N LEU A 209 5.60 -12.32 -13.67
CA LEU A 209 4.57 -12.62 -12.67
C LEU A 209 4.91 -11.98 -11.32
N VAL A 210 3.93 -11.29 -10.73
CA VAL A 210 4.07 -10.53 -9.49
C VAL A 210 3.34 -11.25 -8.38
N PRO A 211 4.04 -11.75 -7.35
CA PRO A 211 3.40 -12.29 -6.17
C PRO A 211 2.97 -11.19 -5.18
N GLY A 212 2.02 -11.51 -4.30
CA GLY A 212 1.68 -10.72 -3.14
C GLY A 212 0.67 -9.58 -3.34
N LEU A 213 -0.03 -9.54 -4.48
CA LEU A 213 -1.10 -8.58 -4.73
C LEU A 213 -2.46 -9.23 -4.48
N ALA A 214 -3.36 -8.53 -3.81
CA ALA A 214 -4.73 -9.00 -3.63
C ALA A 214 -5.48 -8.94 -4.97
N VAL A 215 -6.00 -10.08 -5.42
CA VAL A 215 -6.75 -10.23 -6.66
C VAL A 215 -8.13 -10.77 -6.34
N ALA A 216 -9.15 -10.24 -6.99
CA ALA A 216 -10.48 -10.82 -7.01
C ALA A 216 -10.87 -11.17 -8.43
N ALA A 217 -11.56 -12.30 -8.58
CA ALA A 217 -12.23 -12.67 -9.81
C ALA A 217 -13.71 -12.91 -9.56
N SER A 218 -14.51 -12.59 -10.56
CA SER A 218 -15.94 -12.83 -10.56
C SER A 218 -16.40 -13.31 -11.92
N VAL A 219 -17.39 -14.19 -11.93
CA VAL A 219 -18.08 -14.62 -13.13
C VAL A 219 -19.52 -14.13 -13.11
N SER A 220 -20.07 -13.84 -14.28
CA SER A 220 -21.46 -13.42 -14.43
C SER A 220 -22.12 -14.06 -15.66
N GLY A 221 -23.45 -13.98 -15.74
CA GLY A 221 -24.23 -14.59 -16.81
C GLY A 221 -24.30 -16.12 -16.68
N ASP A 222 -24.15 -16.82 -17.80
CA ASP A 222 -24.23 -18.29 -17.85
C ASP A 222 -22.91 -19.00 -17.50
N LEU A 223 -22.11 -18.41 -16.61
CA LEU A 223 -20.86 -18.98 -16.10
C LEU A 223 -20.89 -19.08 -14.56
N LYS A 224 -20.30 -20.16 -14.04
CA LYS A 224 -19.98 -20.35 -12.62
C LYS A 224 -18.54 -20.79 -12.45
N LEU A 225 -17.93 -20.44 -11.32
CA LEU A 225 -16.67 -21.03 -10.90
C LEU A 225 -16.95 -22.45 -10.41
N SER A 226 -16.03 -23.39 -10.65
CA SER A 226 -16.20 -24.82 -10.32
C SER A 226 -16.05 -25.12 -8.83
N ASP A 227 -15.61 -24.15 -8.04
CA ASP A 227 -15.49 -24.28 -6.60
C ASP A 227 -16.90 -24.29 -5.98
N PRO A 228 -17.31 -25.38 -5.30
CA PRO A 228 -18.68 -25.58 -4.80
C PRO A 228 -19.13 -24.51 -3.81
N ASP A 229 -18.20 -23.84 -3.14
CA ASP A 229 -18.51 -22.78 -2.15
C ASP A 229 -18.50 -21.37 -2.77
N SER A 230 -18.21 -21.25 -4.07
CA SER A 230 -18.08 -19.94 -4.71
C SER A 230 -19.44 -19.37 -5.13
N THR A 231 -19.74 -18.16 -4.68
CA THR A 231 -20.91 -17.37 -5.08
C THR A 231 -20.73 -16.74 -6.47
N GLY A 232 -19.92 -17.35 -7.34
CA GLY A 232 -19.42 -16.73 -8.57
C GLY A 232 -18.34 -15.67 -8.34
N LYS A 233 -17.76 -15.62 -7.13
CA LYS A 233 -16.64 -14.75 -6.76
C LYS A 233 -15.56 -15.55 -6.04
N THR A 234 -14.32 -15.14 -6.20
CA THR A 234 -13.16 -15.69 -5.49
C THR A 234 -12.11 -14.60 -5.32
N SER A 235 -11.33 -14.66 -4.25
CA SER A 235 -10.21 -13.76 -4.02
C SER A 235 -8.98 -14.54 -3.57
N TRP A 236 -7.82 -14.04 -3.93
CA TRP A 236 -6.54 -14.63 -3.58
C TRP A 236 -5.41 -13.61 -3.57
N VAL A 237 -4.25 -14.02 -3.08
CA VAL A 237 -3.00 -13.27 -3.21
C VAL A 237 -2.25 -13.85 -4.41
N SER A 238 -1.85 -13.00 -5.36
CA SER A 238 -1.11 -13.43 -6.55
C SER A 238 0.18 -14.16 -6.18
N GLU A 239 0.61 -15.08 -7.04
CA GLU A 239 1.76 -15.94 -6.84
C GLU A 239 2.73 -15.84 -8.02
N GLU A 240 3.89 -16.47 -7.91
CA GLU A 240 4.85 -16.58 -9.02
C GLU A 240 4.37 -17.51 -10.14
N GLN A 241 3.28 -18.24 -9.90
CA GLN A 241 2.59 -19.04 -10.90
C GLN A 241 1.17 -18.49 -11.11
N PRO A 242 0.65 -18.51 -12.35
CA PRO A 242 -0.72 -18.13 -12.60
C PRO A 242 -1.69 -19.07 -11.88
N ARG A 243 -2.77 -18.53 -11.33
CA ARG A 243 -3.78 -19.33 -10.64
C ARG A 243 -4.80 -19.87 -11.63
N SER A 244 -5.05 -21.17 -11.59
CA SER A 244 -6.06 -21.81 -12.42
C SER A 244 -7.39 -21.94 -11.67
N PHE A 245 -8.48 -21.71 -12.38
CA PHE A 245 -9.86 -21.82 -11.90
C PHE A 245 -10.65 -22.68 -12.88
N GLY A 246 -11.40 -23.63 -12.37
CA GLY A 246 -12.42 -24.30 -13.16
C GLY A 246 -13.57 -23.34 -13.46
N ILE A 247 -14.03 -23.29 -14.70
CA ILE A 247 -15.22 -22.53 -15.12
C ILE A 247 -16.22 -23.51 -15.71
N GLN A 248 -17.48 -23.38 -15.31
CA GLN A 248 -18.58 -24.19 -15.81
C GLN A 248 -19.61 -23.29 -16.48
N ARG A 249 -20.08 -23.69 -17.67
CA ARG A 249 -21.28 -23.09 -18.26
C ARG A 249 -22.51 -23.64 -17.57
N THR A 250 -23.42 -22.74 -17.19
CA THR A 250 -24.73 -23.10 -16.62
C THR A 250 -25.89 -22.92 -17.59
N GLY A 251 -25.62 -22.31 -18.75
CA GLY A 251 -26.62 -22.03 -19.78
C GLY A 251 -26.00 -21.84 -21.16
N LEU A 252 -26.85 -21.55 -22.15
CA LEU A 252 -26.44 -21.36 -23.55
C LEU A 252 -26.14 -19.91 -23.92
N GLY A 253 -26.48 -18.95 -23.06
CA GLY A 253 -26.21 -17.54 -23.24
C GLY A 253 -24.76 -17.15 -22.94
N GLN A 254 -24.55 -15.83 -22.86
CA GLN A 254 -23.25 -15.24 -22.63
C GLN A 254 -22.91 -15.21 -21.14
N GLY A 255 -21.62 -15.20 -20.83
CA GLY A 255 -21.12 -14.89 -19.50
C GLY A 255 -19.78 -14.21 -19.59
N SER A 256 -19.37 -13.59 -18.48
CA SER A 256 -18.11 -12.86 -18.38
C SER A 256 -17.28 -13.40 -17.22
N LEU A 257 -15.97 -13.37 -17.38
CA LEU A 257 -15.00 -13.49 -16.29
C LEU A 257 -14.31 -12.14 -16.15
N THR A 258 -14.40 -11.55 -14.96
CA THR A 258 -13.75 -10.29 -14.64
C THR A 258 -12.77 -10.54 -13.51
N ALA A 259 -11.52 -10.11 -13.69
CA ALA A 259 -10.51 -10.12 -12.64
C ALA A 259 -10.01 -8.70 -12.40
N VAL A 260 -9.75 -8.36 -11.14
CA VAL A 260 -9.29 -7.04 -10.69
C VAL A 260 -8.22 -7.22 -9.61
N ILE A 261 -7.28 -6.27 -9.55
CA ILE A 261 -6.37 -6.15 -8.42
C ILE A 261 -7.08 -5.24 -7.41
N ASP A 262 -7.60 -5.83 -6.33
CA ASP A 262 -8.45 -5.13 -5.35
C ASP A 262 -7.70 -4.00 -4.64
N LYS A 263 -6.40 -4.22 -4.40
CA LYS A 263 -5.50 -3.23 -3.80
C LYS A 263 -4.15 -3.31 -4.50
N ALA A 264 -3.86 -2.33 -5.34
CA ALA A 264 -2.52 -2.11 -5.85
C ALA A 264 -1.77 -1.11 -4.92
N PRO A 265 -0.44 -1.23 -4.79
CA PRO A 265 0.43 -0.22 -4.20
C PRO A 265 0.30 1.17 -4.84
#